data_AF-A0A3S5CFU9-F1
#
_entry.id   AF-A0A3S5CFU9-F1
#
_cell.length_a   1.000
_cell.length_b   1.000
_cell.length_c   1.000
_cell.angle_alpha   90.00
_cell.angle_beta   90.00
_cell.angle_gamma   90.00
#
_symmetry.space_group_name_H-M   'P 1'
#
loop_
_entity.id
_entity.type
_entity.pdbx_description
1 polymer ?
#
loop_
_entity_poly.entity_id
_entity_poly.type
_entity_poly.pdbx_seq_one_letter_code
_entity_poly.pdbx_strand_id
1 'polypeptide(L)'
;MPEEQAFSVLVQLMTEYRLREMYKPCMTELAVYMHQLEGLVCDQLPDLATHFTAHGFAPSLYASAWFLTLFSTTLSIQMATRVMDLFISEVGYL
;
A
#
# COMPACT_ATOMS: atom_id res chain seq x y z
N MET A 1 -1.02 -4.23 23.05
CA MET A 1 -1.22 -2.77 23.07
C MET A 1 -2.64 -2.51 23.55
N PRO A 2 -2.86 -1.71 24.60
CA PRO A 2 -4.18 -1.25 25.03
C PRO A 2 -4.87 -0.42 23.94
N GLU A 3 -6.20 -0.30 24.01
CA GLU A 3 -7.02 0.41 23.03
C GLU A 3 -6.59 1.87 22.81
N GLU A 4 -6.37 2.63 23.89
CA GLU A 4 -5.96 4.04 23.83
C GLU A 4 -4.65 4.22 23.04
N GLN A 5 -3.65 3.38 23.34
CA GLN A 5 -2.37 3.40 22.64
C GLN A 5 -2.53 3.01 21.17
N ALA A 6 -3.39 2.02 20.88
CA ALA A 6 -3.68 1.61 19.51
C ALA A 6 -4.31 2.75 18.70
N PHE A 7 -5.23 3.49 19.31
CA PHE A 7 -5.82 4.67 18.69
C PHE A 7 -4.79 5.79 18.47
N SER A 8 -3.92 6.07 19.46
CA SER A 8 -2.85 7.05 19.29
C SER A 8 -1.92 6.71 18.13
N VAL A 9 -1.50 5.44 18.01
CA VAL A 9 -0.68 4.97 16.89
C VAL A 9 -1.44 5.09 15.56
N LEU A 10 -2.71 4.74 15.52
CA LEU A 10 -3.54 4.90 14.31
C LEU A 10 -3.63 6.36 13.88
N VAL A 11 -3.84 7.30 14.81
CA VAL A 11 -3.84 8.73 14.51
C VAL A 11 -2.50 9.15 13.90
N GLN A 12 -1.39 8.73 14.50
CA GLN A 12 -0.05 9.03 13.99
C GLN A 12 0.19 8.45 12.59
N LEU A 13 -0.22 7.21 12.32
CA LEU A 13 -0.15 6.60 10.98
C LEU A 13 -0.95 7.41 9.96
N MET A 14 -2.16 7.83 10.34
CA MET A 14 -3.03 8.58 9.43
C MET A 14 -2.52 10.00 9.17
N THR A 15 -1.92 10.68 10.15
CA THR A 15 -1.45 12.06 10.02
C THR A 15 0.02 12.15 9.62
N GLU A 16 0.93 11.71 10.48
CA GLU A 16 2.38 11.90 10.31
C GLU A 16 2.94 11.04 9.19
N TYR A 17 2.52 9.78 9.10
CA TYR A 17 2.92 8.87 8.02
C TYR A 17 2.08 9.05 6.75
N ARG A 18 1.19 10.06 6.74
CA ARG A 18 0.34 10.44 5.60
C ARG A 18 -0.49 9.29 5.03
N LEU A 19 -0.76 8.22 5.79
CA LEU A 19 -1.52 7.06 5.33
C LEU A 19 -2.93 7.45 4.87
N ARG A 20 -3.52 8.50 5.47
CA ARG A 20 -4.85 9.03 5.14
C ARG A 20 -4.99 9.51 3.69
N GLU A 21 -3.88 9.86 3.03
CA GLU A 21 -3.91 10.46 1.68
C GLU A 21 -4.49 9.49 0.65
N MET A 22 -4.30 8.18 0.83
CA MET A 22 -4.89 7.13 -0.01
C MET A 22 -6.41 6.99 0.15
N TYR A 23 -6.98 7.43 1.27
CA TYR A 23 -8.41 7.26 1.60
C TYR A 23 -9.25 8.50 1.30
N LYS A 24 -8.64 9.56 0.75
CA LYS A 24 -9.41 10.75 0.33
C LYS A 24 -10.43 10.37 -0.76
N PRO A 25 -11.56 11.08 -0.88
CA PRO A 25 -12.66 10.69 -1.77
C PRO A 25 -12.26 10.46 -3.24
N CYS A 26 -11.29 11.21 -3.76
CA CYS A 26 -10.82 11.07 -5.13
C CYS A 26 -9.77 9.94 -5.31
N MET A 27 -9.28 9.35 -4.21
CA MET A 27 -8.23 8.33 -4.19
C MET A 27 -7.00 8.67 -5.04
N THR A 28 -6.69 9.97 -5.16
CA THR A 28 -5.62 10.46 -6.04
C THR A 28 -4.28 9.85 -5.67
N GLU A 29 -3.94 9.79 -4.38
CA GLU A 29 -2.68 9.22 -3.94
C GLU A 29 -2.58 7.70 -4.24
N LEU A 30 -3.70 6.98 -4.08
CA LEU A 30 -3.76 5.57 -4.43
C LEU A 30 -3.54 5.37 -5.93
N ALA A 31 -4.16 6.20 -6.78
CA ALA A 31 -3.97 6.15 -8.22
C ALA A 31 -2.51 6.40 -8.62
N VAL A 32 -1.82 7.32 -7.95
CA VAL A 32 -0.38 7.54 -8.12
C VAL A 32 0.41 6.28 -7.77
N TYR A 33 0.12 5.63 -6.65
CA TYR A 33 0.78 4.38 -6.27
C TYR A 33 0.51 3.23 -7.26
N MET A 34 -0.69 3.14 -7.83
CA MET A 34 -0.99 2.17 -8.88
C MET A 34 -0.13 2.40 -10.13
N HIS A 35 0.02 3.67 -10.54
CA HIS A 35 0.85 4.02 -11.69
C HIS A 35 2.34 3.73 -11.44
N GLN A 36 2.83 4.03 -10.23
CA GLN A 36 4.20 3.69 -9.82
C GLN A 36 4.43 2.18 -9.81
N LEU A 37 3.46 1.40 -9.30
CA LEU A 37 3.54 -0.06 -9.32
C LEU A 37 3.55 -0.61 -10.75
N GLU A 38 2.74 -0.05 -11.65
CA GLU A 38 2.76 -0.41 -13.07
C GLU A 38 4.16 -0.19 -13.68
N GLY A 39 4.75 0.99 -13.44
CA GLY A 39 6.10 1.31 -13.90
C GLY A 39 7.15 0.34 -13.36
N LEU A 40 7.11 0.04 -12.05
CA LEU A 40 8.03 -0.92 -11.44
C LEU A 40 7.88 -2.34 -12.02
N VAL A 41 6.66 -2.78 -12.33
CA VAL A 41 6.43 -4.07 -12.99
C VAL A 41 6.96 -4.06 -14.42
N CYS A 42 6.78 -2.97 -15.16
CA CYS A 42 7.38 -2.81 -16.50
C CYS A 42 8.91 -2.89 -16.47
N ASP A 43 9.55 -2.20 -15.52
CA ASP A 43 11.00 -2.11 -15.42
C ASP A 43 11.64 -3.41 -14.91
N GLN A 44 11.01 -4.07 -13.92
CA GLN A 44 11.60 -5.22 -13.23
C GLN A 44 11.10 -6.58 -13.75
N LEU A 45 9.88 -6.62 -14.33
CA LEU A 45 9.20 -7.85 -14.74
C LEU A 45 8.54 -7.67 -16.13
N PRO A 46 9.31 -7.39 -17.20
CA PRO A 46 8.78 -6.98 -18.51
C PRO A 46 7.88 -8.04 -19.19
N ASP A 47 8.18 -9.32 -19.01
CA ASP A 47 7.35 -10.41 -19.54
C ASP A 47 5.96 -10.44 -18.88
N LEU A 48 5.92 -10.23 -17.57
CA LEU A 48 4.68 -10.15 -16.80
C LEU A 48 3.90 -8.89 -17.19
N ALA A 49 4.58 -7.75 -17.29
CA ALA A 49 4.00 -6.49 -17.73
C ALA A 49 3.32 -6.65 -19.09
N THR A 50 4.03 -7.24 -20.07
CA THR A 50 3.49 -7.51 -21.41
C THR A 50 2.24 -8.38 -21.35
N HIS A 51 2.25 -9.43 -20.52
CA HIS A 51 1.08 -10.30 -20.33
C HIS A 51 -0.10 -9.56 -19.72
N PHE A 52 0.12 -8.73 -18.69
CA PHE A 52 -0.91 -7.92 -18.07
C PHE A 52 -1.49 -6.89 -19.05
N THR A 53 -0.65 -6.17 -19.79
CA THR A 53 -1.08 -5.20 -20.80
C THR A 53 -1.91 -5.86 -21.90
N ALA A 54 -1.50 -7.04 -22.38
CA ALA A 54 -2.23 -7.78 -23.40
C ALA A 54 -3.66 -8.18 -22.96
N HIS A 55 -3.89 -8.31 -21.65
CA HIS A 55 -5.20 -8.67 -21.07
C HIS A 55 -5.93 -7.49 -20.40
N GLY A 56 -5.37 -6.26 -20.47
CA GLY A 56 -5.93 -5.11 -19.76
C GLY A 56 -5.95 -5.27 -18.23
N PHE A 57 -5.02 -6.04 -17.67
CA PHE A 57 -4.96 -6.37 -16.25
C PHE A 57 -4.20 -5.29 -15.46
N ALA A 58 -4.86 -4.16 -15.21
CA ALA A 58 -4.26 -3.01 -14.51
C ALA A 58 -4.04 -3.26 -13.00
N PRO A 59 -3.05 -2.60 -12.36
CA PRO A 59 -2.81 -2.73 -10.91
C PRO A 59 -4.00 -2.45 -10.01
N SER A 60 -4.90 -1.54 -10.41
CA SER A 60 -6.11 -1.22 -9.66
C SER A 60 -7.02 -2.43 -9.42
N LEU A 61 -6.94 -3.46 -10.26
CA LEU A 61 -7.74 -4.68 -10.17
C LEU A 61 -7.27 -5.64 -9.06
N TYR A 62 -5.99 -5.60 -8.67
CA TYR A 62 -5.42 -6.59 -7.74
C TYR A 62 -4.67 -5.97 -6.55
N ALA A 63 -4.10 -4.78 -6.69
CA ALA A 63 -3.20 -4.21 -5.70
C ALA A 63 -3.86 -3.20 -4.76
N SER A 64 -5.08 -2.72 -5.05
CA SER A 64 -5.75 -1.70 -4.23
C SER A 64 -5.83 -2.07 -2.75
N ALA A 65 -6.19 -3.32 -2.44
CA ALA A 65 -6.24 -3.84 -1.08
C ALA A 65 -4.85 -3.88 -0.39
N TRP A 66 -3.77 -4.08 -1.15
CA TRP A 66 -2.41 -4.15 -0.60
C TRP A 66 -2.03 -2.82 0.04
N PHE A 67 -2.24 -1.71 -0.68
CA PHE A 67 -1.96 -0.37 -0.18
C PHE A 67 -2.96 0.07 0.90
N LEU A 68 -4.27 -0.11 0.64
CA LEU A 68 -5.33 0.35 1.56
C LEU A 68 -5.42 -0.44 2.86
N THR A 69 -4.73 -1.57 2.98
CA THR A 69 -4.78 -2.37 4.21
C THR A 69 -3.41 -2.71 4.75
N LEU A 70 -2.34 -2.16 4.14
CA LEU A 70 -0.96 -2.57 4.41
C LEU A 70 -0.83 -4.10 4.44
N PHE A 71 -1.42 -4.74 3.43
CA PHE A 71 -1.49 -6.20 3.24
C PHE A 71 -2.18 -7.02 4.35
N SER A 72 -2.79 -6.38 5.37
CA SER A 72 -3.41 -7.08 6.51
C SER A 72 -4.59 -7.98 6.13
N THR A 73 -5.21 -7.74 4.97
CA THR A 73 -6.31 -8.58 4.45
C THR A 73 -5.86 -9.66 3.48
N THR A 74 -4.63 -9.58 2.96
CA THR A 74 -4.12 -10.48 1.91
C THR A 74 -3.04 -11.43 2.42
N LEU A 75 -2.25 -11.03 3.41
CA LEU A 75 -1.17 -11.83 3.99
C LEU A 75 -1.57 -12.37 5.37
N SER A 76 -0.84 -13.38 5.85
CA SER A 76 -1.00 -13.84 7.22
C SER A 76 -0.69 -12.71 8.21
N ILE A 77 -1.32 -12.73 9.38
CA ILE A 77 -1.12 -11.70 10.40
C ILE A 77 0.36 -11.51 10.74
N GLN A 78 1.13 -12.60 10.82
CA GLN A 78 2.56 -12.55 11.10
C GLN A 78 3.34 -11.76 10.03
N MET A 79 3.02 -11.94 8.76
CA MET A 79 3.67 -11.23 7.67
C MET A 79 3.19 -9.78 7.59
N ALA A 80 1.89 -9.53 7.75
CA ALA A 80 1.34 -8.19 7.78
C ALA A 80 1.94 -7.34 8.92
N THR A 81 2.20 -7.93 10.09
CA THR A 81 2.91 -7.24 11.18
C THR A 81 4.33 -6.85 10.77
N ARG A 82 5.05 -7.68 10.00
CA ARG A 82 6.39 -7.32 9.47
C ARG A 82 6.34 -6.19 8.46
N VAL A 83 5.31 -6.17 7.61
CA VAL A 83 5.09 -5.04 6.70
C VAL A 83 4.82 -3.76 7.50
N MET A 84 4.03 -3.85 8.58
CA MET A 84 3.77 -2.71 9.47
C MET A 84 5.05 -2.24 10.20
N ASP A 85 5.90 -3.16 10.68
CA ASP A 85 7.20 -2.84 11.28
C ASP A 85 8.05 -1.99 10.30
N LEU A 86 8.18 -2.44 9.05
CA LEU A 86 8.94 -1.76 7.99
C LEU A 86 8.32 -0.43 7.59
N PHE A 87 6.99 -0.37 7.50
CA PHE A 87 6.29 0.87 7.18
C PHE A 87 6.58 1.94 8.24
N ILE A 88 6.52 1.58 9.52
CA ILE A 88 6.81 2.49 10.62
C ILE A 88 8.31 2.85 10.66
N SER A 89 9.20 1.89 10.40
CA SER A 89 10.65 2.13 10.50
C SER A 89 11.21 2.97 9.35
N GLU A 90 10.73 2.80 8.12
CA GLU A 90 11.32 3.43 6.93
C GLU A 90 10.56 4.70 6.50
N VAL A 91 9.23 4.67 6.54
CA VAL A 91 8.41 5.79 6.02
C VAL A 91 8.35 6.95 7.01
N GLY A 92 8.61 6.71 8.29
CA GLY A 92 8.62 7.75 9.33
C GLY A 92 9.80 8.72 9.28
N TYR A 93 10.83 8.44 8.47
CA TYR A 93 12.03 9.28 8.33
C TYR A 93 12.09 10.08 7.02
N LEU A 94 11.07 9.99 6.17
CA LEU A 94 10.94 10.73 4.90
C LEU A 94 9.86 11.81 5.00
#